data_AF-A0A4Y2IHY2-F1
#
_entry.id   AF-A0A4Y2IHY2-F1
#
_cell.length_a   1.000
_cell.length_b   1.000
_cell.length_c   1.000
_cell.angle_alpha   90.00
_cell.angle_beta   90.00
_cell.angle_gamma   90.00
#
_symmetry.space_group_name_H-M   'P 1'
#
loop_
_entity.id
_entity.type
_entity.pdbx_description
1 polymer ?
#
loop_
_entity_poly.entity_id
_entity_poly.type
_entity_poly.pdbx_seq_one_letter_code
_entity_poly.pdbx_strand_id
1 'polypeptide(L)'
;MSKPEDRQSLHRYLGMINYLYKFLPNLSTLIAPLSELIKNNTVWLWDPSYDEIFDQVKEKLTKYPVSAFFDPRVESETFVDASPFGLGAVSQ
;
A
#
# COMPACT_ATOMS: atom_id res chain seq x y z
N MET A 1 2.52 5.06 6.58
CA MET A 1 1.04 5.16 6.68
C MET A 1 0.65 4.96 8.12
N SER A 2 0.13 6.01 8.75
CA SER A 2 -0.45 5.95 10.10
C SER A 2 -1.81 5.26 10.04
N LYS A 3 -2.25 4.66 11.16
CA LYS A 3 -3.58 4.06 11.28
C LYS A 3 -4.67 5.11 11.05
N PRO A 4 -5.82 4.77 10.45
CA PRO A 4 -6.93 5.69 10.29
C PRO A 4 -7.59 5.98 11.65
N GLU A 5 -7.72 7.25 12.00
CA GLU A 5 -8.43 7.67 13.23
C GLU A 5 -9.93 7.85 12.99
N ASP A 6 -10.31 8.09 11.73
CA ASP A 6 -11.68 8.38 11.30
C ASP A 6 -12.08 7.58 10.05
N ARG A 7 -13.40 7.43 9.88
CA ARG A 7 -14.03 6.87 8.67
C ARG A 7 -13.54 7.49 7.38
N GLN A 8 -13.36 8.80 7.37
CA GLN A 8 -12.96 9.54 6.18
C GLN A 8 -11.53 9.19 5.77
N SER A 9 -10.63 9.05 6.74
CA SER A 9 -9.26 8.59 6.54
C SER A 9 -9.20 7.15 6.03
N LEU A 10 -10.02 6.25 6.58
CA LEU A 10 -10.12 4.88 6.09
C LEU A 10 -10.71 4.81 4.66
N HIS A 11 -11.73 5.62 4.36
CA HIS A 11 -12.32 5.70 3.04
C HIS A 11 -11.30 6.17 1.99
N ARG A 12 -10.48 7.18 2.31
CA ARG A 12 -9.39 7.64 1.44
C ARG A 12 -8.35 6.54 1.21
N TYR A 13 -7.99 5.81 2.25
CA TYR A 13 -7.06 4.68 2.17
C TYR A 13 -7.60 3.55 1.28
N LEU A 14 -8.85 3.14 1.49
CA LEU A 14 -9.51 2.12 0.67
C LEU A 14 -9.66 2.56 -0.79
N GLY A 15 -9.92 3.85 -1.04
CA GLY A 15 -9.94 4.41 -2.40
C GLY A 15 -8.59 4.26 -3.12
N MET A 16 -7.49 4.49 -2.40
CA MET A 16 -6.14 4.28 -2.95
C MET A 16 -5.87 2.80 -3.25
N ILE A 17 -6.31 1.91 -2.35
CA ILE A 17 -6.18 0.47 -2.55
C ILE A 17 -7.02 -0.01 -3.74
N ASN A 18 -8.20 0.56 -3.94
CA ASN A 18 -9.10 0.18 -5.03
C ASN A 18 -8.43 0.31 -6.42
N TYR A 19 -7.53 1.29 -6.58
CA TYR A 19 -6.71 1.41 -7.79
C TYR A 19 -5.73 0.23 -7.97
N LEU A 20 -5.26 -0.35 -6.87
CA LEU A 20 -4.27 -1.44 -6.83
C LEU A 20 -4.89 -2.84 -6.84
N TYR A 21 -6.21 -2.96 -6.67
CA TYR A 21 -6.93 -4.24 -6.74
C TYR A 21 -6.66 -5.02 -8.03
N LYS A 22 -6.58 -4.32 -9.17
CA LYS A 22 -6.30 -4.93 -10.48
C LYS A 22 -4.95 -5.65 -10.54
N PHE A 23 -4.06 -5.35 -9.61
CA PHE A 23 -2.71 -5.90 -9.55
C PHE A 23 -2.56 -6.94 -8.43
N LEU A 24 -3.42 -6.89 -7.41
CA LEU A 24 -3.32 -7.73 -6.22
C LEU A 24 -4.55 -8.64 -6.07
N PRO A 25 -4.57 -9.80 -6.76
CA PRO A 25 -5.57 -10.81 -6.49
C PRO A 25 -5.44 -11.21 -5.01
N ASN A 26 -6.57 -11.28 -4.29
CA ASN A 26 -6.73 -11.52 -2.85
C ASN A 26 -6.67 -10.30 -1.91
N LEU A 27 -6.45 -9.08 -2.41
CA LEU A 27 -6.54 -7.89 -1.54
C LEU A 27 -8.00 -7.59 -1.15
N SER A 28 -8.94 -7.92 -2.03
CA SER A 28 -10.39 -7.79 -1.84
C SER A 28 -10.88 -8.43 -0.55
N THR A 29 -10.48 -9.67 -0.33
CA THR A 29 -10.92 -10.46 0.82
C THR A 29 -10.32 -9.92 2.11
N LEU A 30 -9.07 -9.45 2.06
CA LEU A 30 -8.38 -8.90 3.22
C LEU A 30 -9.02 -7.60 3.70
N ILE A 31 -9.42 -6.71 2.78
CA ILE A 31 -10.00 -5.41 3.14
C ILE A 31 -11.53 -5.39 3.18
N ALA A 32 -12.19 -6.52 2.93
CA ALA A 32 -13.63 -6.67 3.08
C ALA A 32 -14.13 -6.17 4.45
N PRO A 33 -13.56 -6.59 5.59
CA PRO A 33 -13.95 -6.08 6.91
C PRO A 33 -13.75 -4.56 7.06
N LEU A 34 -12.67 -3.99 6.51
CA LEU A 34 -12.44 -2.54 6.51
C LEU A 34 -13.48 -1.79 5.66
N SER A 35 -13.93 -2.40 4.56
CA SER A 35 -14.98 -1.87 3.70
C SER A 35 -16.35 -1.90 4.38
N GLU A 36 -16.58 -2.84 5.29
CA GLU A 36 -17.81 -2.86 6.10
C GLU A 36 -17.82 -1.76 7.17
N LEU A 37 -16.66 -1.43 7.72
CA LEU A 37 -16.50 -0.39 8.76
C LEU A 37 -16.82 1.02 8.23
N ILE A 38 -16.63 1.28 6.93
CA ILE A 38 -16.98 2.55 6.27
C ILE A 38 -18.44 2.63 5.79
N LYS A 39 -19.24 1.55 5.88
CA LYS A 39 -20.66 1.59 5.48
C LYS A 39 -21.45 2.49 6.44
N ASN A 40 -22.40 3.26 5.88
CA ASN A 40 -23.21 4.23 6.63
C ASN A 40 -24.04 3.64 7.77
N ASN A 41 -24.26 2.32 7.77
CA ASN A 41 -25.09 1.62 8.76
C ASN A 41 -24.29 0.93 9.87
N THR A 42 -22.96 1.07 9.87
CA THR A 42 -22.08 0.50 10.90
C THR A 42 -21.78 1.58 11.94
N VAL A 43 -21.37 1.23 13.17
CA VAL A 43 -20.78 2.18 14.13
C VAL A 43 -19.26 2.19 13.95
N TRP A 44 -18.60 3.34 14.05
CA TRP A 44 -17.15 3.42 13.89
C TRP A 44 -16.54 2.89 15.17
N LEU A 45 -16.10 1.64 15.12
CA LEU A 45 -15.39 1.00 16.21
C LEU A 45 -14.16 0.32 15.64
N TRP A 46 -13.00 0.91 15.92
CA TRP A 46 -11.72 0.37 15.52
C TRP A 46 -11.25 -0.64 16.57
N ASP A 47 -11.42 -1.92 16.26
CA ASP A 47 -10.91 -3.07 17.01
C ASP A 47 -9.45 -3.41 16.63
N PRO A 48 -8.64 -4.00 17.55
CA PRO A 48 -7.28 -4.45 17.25
C PRO A 48 -7.18 -5.43 16.08
N SER A 49 -8.24 -6.18 15.78
CA SER A 49 -8.28 -7.07 14.61
C SER A 49 -8.10 -6.29 13.28
N TYR A 50 -8.53 -5.02 13.24
CA TYR A 50 -8.34 -4.17 12.06
C TYR A 50 -6.90 -3.67 11.91
N ASP A 51 -6.13 -3.54 13.01
CA ASP A 51 -4.70 -3.23 12.92
C ASP A 51 -3.94 -4.37 12.22
N GLU A 52 -4.23 -5.62 12.56
CA GLU A 52 -3.62 -6.78 11.88
C GLU A 52 -3.95 -6.80 10.38
N ILE A 53 -5.19 -6.49 10.01
CA ILE A 53 -5.59 -6.39 8.60
C ILE A 53 -4.85 -5.23 7.93
N PHE A 54 -4.77 -4.07 8.58
CA PHE A 54 -4.13 -2.88 8.04
C PHE A 54 -2.62 -3.09 7.80
N ASP A 55 -1.93 -3.76 8.72
CA ASP A 55 -0.51 -4.09 8.55
C ASP A 55 -0.29 -5.16 7.48
N GLN A 56 -1.14 -6.18 7.38
CA GLN A 56 -1.08 -7.14 6.27
C GLN A 56 -1.27 -6.46 4.91
N VAL A 57 -2.20 -5.51 4.80
CA VAL A 57 -2.40 -4.74 3.57
C VAL A 57 -1.15 -3.91 3.26
N LYS A 58 -0.59 -3.20 4.24
CA LYS A 58 0.66 -2.45 4.06
C LYS A 58 1.81 -3.35 3.62
N GLU A 59 1.93 -4.54 4.19
CA GLU A 59 2.97 -5.49 3.83
C GLU A 59 2.81 -5.93 2.37
N LYS A 60 1.59 -6.30 1.94
CA LYS A 60 1.31 -6.66 0.54
C LYS A 60 1.54 -5.50 -0.42
N LEU A 61 1.12 -4.30 -0.04
CA LEU A 61 1.35 -3.07 -0.81
C LEU A 61 2.82 -2.68 -0.89
N THR A 62 3.64 -3.08 0.08
CA THR A 62 5.10 -2.84 0.04
C THR A 62 5.79 -3.92 -0.78
N LYS A 63 5.40 -5.19 -0.62
CA LYS A 63 6.00 -6.32 -1.35
C LYS A 63 5.69 -6.30 -2.85
N TYR A 64 4.50 -5.85 -3.25
CA TYR A 64 4.04 -5.90 -4.64
C TYR A 64 4.76 -4.95 -5.62
N PRO A 65 4.92 -3.64 -5.35
CA PRO A 65 5.63 -2.75 -6.26
C PRO A 65 7.12 -3.12 -6.38
N VAL A 66 7.72 -3.74 -5.36
CA VAL A 66 9.10 -4.23 -5.46
C VAL A 66 9.17 -5.45 -6.40
N SER A 67 8.15 -6.30 -6.41
CA SER A 67 8.11 -7.50 -7.26
C SER A 67 7.73 -7.22 -8.72
N ALA A 68 6.93 -6.19 -9.00
CA ALA A 68 6.56 -5.83 -10.37
C ALA A 68 7.68 -5.09 -11.14
N PHE A 69 8.64 -4.49 -10.42
CA PHE A 69 9.79 -3.81 -11.01
C PHE A 69 11.08 -4.62 -11.00
N PHE A 70 11.17 -5.71 -10.21
CA PHE A 70 12.37 -6.53 -10.13
C PHE A 70 12.15 -7.88 -10.82
N ASP A 71 12.15 -7.86 -12.15
CA ASP A 71 12.34 -9.06 -12.94
C ASP A 71 13.79 -9.08 -13.45
N PRO A 72 14.72 -9.83 -12.82
CA PRO A 72 16.11 -9.91 -13.25
C PRO A 72 16.30 -10.61 -14.60
N ARG A 73 15.21 -11.08 -15.24
CA ARG A 73 15.20 -11.67 -16.60
C ARG A 73 14.65 -10.74 -17.66
N VAL A 74 14.02 -9.64 -17.26
CA VAL A 74 13.72 -8.54 -18.17
C VAL A 74 14.94 -7.62 -18.07
N GLU A 75 15.69 -7.44 -19.16
CA GLU A 75 16.69 -6.39 -19.25
C GLU A 75 16.01 -5.07 -18.90
N SER A 76 16.11 -4.67 -17.64
CA SER A 76 15.71 -3.36 -17.19
C SER A 76 16.76 -2.44 -17.78
N GLU A 77 16.51 -1.97 -19.01
CA GLU A 77 17.24 -0.87 -19.63
C GLU A 77 17.26 0.25 -18.60
N THR A 78 18.37 0.31 -17.89
CA THR A 78 18.58 1.25 -16.81
C THR A 78 18.86 2.54 -17.55
N PHE A 79 17.81 3.33 -17.80
CA PHE A 79 17.99 4.74 -18.12
C PHE A 79 18.52 5.40 -16.85
N VAL A 80 19.84 5.26 -16.67
CA VAL A 80 20.65 6.18 -15.89
C VAL A 80 20.59 7.50 -16.65
N ASP A 81 19.69 8.40 -16.24
CA ASP A 81 19.94 9.81 -16.47
C ASP A 81 21.08 10.20 -15.53
N ALA A 82 22.29 10.11 -16.06
CA ALA A 82 23.46 10.70 -15.44
C ALA A 82 23.26 12.22 -15.51
N SER A 83 22.61 12.79 -14.50
CA SER A 83 22.72 14.22 -14.27
C SER A 83 24.15 14.49 -13.76
N PRO A 84 25.00 15.27 -14.46
CA PRO A 84 26.43 15.38 -14.18
C PRO A 84 26.76 16.27 -12.95
N PHE A 85 25.86 16.40 -11.97
CA PHE A 85 26.07 17.28 -10.84
C PHE A 85 25.77 16.63 -9.49
N GLY A 86 26.85 16.39 -8.74
CA GLY A 86 26.83 16.42 -7.27
C GLY A 86 26.84 15.08 -6.57
N LEU A 87 28.04 14.52 -6.39
CA LEU A 87 28.34 13.56 -5.33
C LEU A 87 27.85 14.08 -3.97
N GLY A 88 27.23 13.20 -3.19
CA GLY A 88 26.83 13.46 -1.81
C GLY A 88 26.51 12.18 -1.05
N ALA A 89 27.40 11.20 -1.07
CA ALA A 89 27.37 10.11 -0.10
C ALA A 89 28.14 10.55 1.14
N VAL A 90 27.45 10.72 2.27
CA VAL A 90 28.08 10.75 3.59
C VAL A 90 27.66 9.50 4.36
N SER A 91 28.64 8.64 4.61
CA SER A 91 28.71 7.84 5.83
C SER A 91 30.17 7.45 6.02
N GLN A 92 30.61 7.66 7.26
CA GLN A 92 31.98 7.72 7.75
C GLN A 92 32.82 6.48 7.47
#